data_AF-A0A0E0FCP8-F1
#
_entry.id   AF-A0A0E0FCP8-F1
#
_cell.length_a   1.000
_cell.length_b   1.000
_cell.length_c   1.000
_cell.angle_alpha   90.00
_cell.angle_beta   90.00
_cell.angle_gamma   90.00
#
_symmetry.space_group_name_H-M   'P 1'
#
loop_
_entity.id
_entity.type
_entity.pdbx_description
1 polymer ?
#
loop_
_entity_poly.entity_id
_entity_poly.type
_entity_poly.pdbx_seq_one_letter_code
_entity_poly.pdbx_strand_id
1 'polypeptide(L)'
;MRRRKKMTTSPAAAAAVDLISELSDDVLLHILSFLPAASDVARTTVLSRRWRHLWSAAPCLRFAVEPAPPPSTSSRRADTGSRLVAAVDSVLARRAIDGADVETLKISFVFSSSPNDGGGGRSAFDGDWHDHADDIESEHVAAWLRFAERHVTGDFRLDVPTLPRQRRQAELPSSARFKSMRLWLAYAELTVPTAAAAAADRAFAALTDVRLSTVKVDDVNGRRLCDLFSSPACCPRLRRLTLEDIVGLTELRLRLDAAHAATLETLKLLGLPDVKAVEVDAPGLRELAITGVSLDEMAAPPMISAPRLRRLTFESDETCRGSGLMVLDGARMEIDILSHGFSGVADNRDLAWFLQHCAAADRLDVGLLVPLGEVTKLKGHITYVL
;
A
#
# COMPACT_ATOMS: atom_id res chain seq x y z
N MET A 1 -41.46 -4.60 -67.32
CA MET A 1 -41.72 -3.32 -66.61
C MET A 1 -42.27 -3.60 -65.22
N ARG A 2 -41.47 -3.46 -64.15
CA ARG A 2 -41.91 -3.55 -62.75
C ARG A 2 -41.69 -2.20 -62.08
N ARG A 3 -42.80 -1.56 -61.70
CA ARG A 3 -42.89 -0.22 -61.08
C ARG A 3 -42.22 -0.25 -59.69
N ARG A 4 -41.13 0.49 -59.49
CA ARG A 4 -40.54 0.74 -58.16
C ARG A 4 -41.52 1.59 -57.35
N LYS A 5 -42.06 1.02 -56.26
CA LYS A 5 -42.89 1.72 -55.29
C LYS A 5 -41.96 2.59 -54.43
N LYS A 6 -42.07 3.91 -54.55
CA LYS A 6 -41.33 4.90 -53.77
C LYS A 6 -41.88 4.85 -52.33
N MET A 7 -41.13 4.26 -51.39
CA MET A 7 -41.43 4.39 -49.97
C MET A 7 -41.16 5.82 -49.56
N THR A 8 -42.22 6.52 -49.19
CA THR A 8 -42.22 7.84 -48.57
C THR A 8 -41.52 7.74 -47.22
N THR A 9 -40.37 8.40 -47.11
CA THR A 9 -39.66 8.68 -45.86
C THR A 9 -40.58 9.44 -44.90
N SER A 10 -40.77 8.89 -43.71
CA SER A 10 -41.41 9.59 -42.59
C SER A 10 -40.43 10.64 -42.02
N PRO A 11 -40.82 11.92 -41.85
CA PRO A 11 -39.98 12.91 -41.23
C PRO A 11 -40.31 12.99 -39.73
N ALA A 12 -39.50 12.32 -38.90
CA ALA A 12 -39.26 12.64 -37.48
C ALA A 12 -38.58 11.44 -36.79
N ALA A 13 -37.32 11.17 -37.11
CA ALA A 13 -36.40 10.82 -36.04
C ALA A 13 -35.91 12.17 -35.52
N ALA A 14 -36.42 12.61 -34.37
CA ALA A 14 -35.73 13.64 -33.62
C ALA A 14 -34.27 13.16 -33.52
N ALA A 15 -33.35 13.87 -34.16
CA ALA A 15 -31.94 13.57 -34.04
C ALA A 15 -31.68 13.53 -32.54
N ALA A 16 -31.33 12.35 -32.01
CA ALA A 16 -30.95 12.23 -30.60
C ALA A 16 -29.79 13.20 -30.43
N VAL A 17 -30.05 14.33 -29.76
CA VAL A 17 -29.06 15.38 -29.59
C VAL A 17 -27.96 14.77 -28.75
N ASP A 18 -26.75 14.70 -29.33
CA ASP A 18 -25.58 14.18 -28.63
C ASP A 18 -25.06 15.24 -27.66
N LEU A 19 -25.75 15.36 -26.52
CA LEU A 19 -25.43 16.30 -25.45
C LEU A 19 -24.08 15.98 -24.78
N ILE A 20 -23.56 14.77 -24.93
CA ILE A 20 -22.26 14.38 -24.38
C ILE A 20 -21.14 15.07 -25.17
N SER A 21 -21.31 15.21 -26.49
CA SER A 21 -20.35 15.94 -27.33
C SER A 21 -20.27 17.44 -27.02
N GLU A 22 -21.28 18.02 -26.36
CA GLU A 22 -21.32 19.44 -25.95
C GLU A 22 -20.58 19.73 -24.64
N LEU A 23 -20.25 18.70 -23.85
CA LEU A 23 -19.53 18.85 -22.58
C LEU A 23 -18.10 19.37 -22.81
N SER A 24 -17.52 20.09 -21.84
CA SER A 24 -16.12 20.53 -21.89
C SER A 24 -15.14 19.37 -21.64
N ASP A 25 -13.88 19.52 -22.10
CA ASP A 25 -12.85 18.50 -21.89
C ASP A 25 -12.63 18.19 -20.41
N ASP A 26 -12.70 19.19 -19.53
CA ASP A 26 -12.56 19.03 -18.09
C ASP A 26 -13.63 18.09 -17.50
N VAL A 27 -14.89 18.24 -17.94
CA VAL A 27 -15.99 17.37 -17.50
C VAL A 27 -15.78 15.95 -18.03
N LEU A 28 -15.33 15.80 -19.28
CA LEU A 28 -15.05 14.49 -19.86
C LEU A 28 -13.87 13.80 -19.15
N LEU A 29 -12.80 14.52 -18.83
CA LEU A 29 -11.68 14.02 -18.03
C LEU A 29 -12.11 13.62 -16.61
N HIS A 30 -13.02 14.40 -16.02
CA HIS A 30 -13.62 14.05 -14.73
C HIS A 30 -14.43 12.76 -14.83
N ILE A 31 -15.23 12.57 -15.89
CA ILE A 31 -15.94 11.30 -16.15
C ILE A 31 -14.94 10.14 -16.29
N LEU A 32 -13.88 10.32 -17.07
CA LEU A 32 -12.84 9.31 -17.25
C LEU A 32 -12.12 8.96 -15.93
N SER A 33 -12.02 9.90 -14.97
CA SER A 33 -11.40 9.65 -13.65
C SER A 33 -12.15 8.62 -12.81
N PHE A 34 -13.47 8.48 -13.03
CA PHE A 34 -14.33 7.53 -12.34
C PHE A 34 -14.28 6.12 -12.94
N LEU A 35 -13.68 5.93 -14.12
CA LEU A 35 -13.58 4.60 -14.71
C LEU A 35 -12.64 3.71 -13.89
N PRO A 36 -13.02 2.43 -13.67
CA PRO A 36 -12.32 1.56 -12.73
C PRO A 36 -10.99 1.05 -13.29
N ALA A 37 -10.89 0.88 -14.62
CA ALA A 37 -9.71 0.36 -15.28
C ALA A 37 -9.27 1.23 -16.47
N ALA A 38 -7.97 1.26 -16.72
CA ALA A 38 -7.36 1.94 -17.86
C ALA A 38 -7.91 1.40 -19.20
N SER A 39 -8.25 0.10 -19.27
CA SER A 39 -8.90 -0.50 -20.44
C SER A 39 -10.26 0.12 -20.76
N ASP A 40 -11.07 0.46 -19.76
CA ASP A 40 -12.38 1.09 -19.96
C ASP A 40 -12.25 2.52 -20.48
N VAL A 41 -11.28 3.25 -19.94
CA VAL A 41 -10.95 4.59 -20.42
C VAL A 41 -10.46 4.50 -21.89
N ALA A 42 -9.65 3.51 -22.25
CA ALA A 42 -9.24 3.29 -23.64
C ALA A 42 -10.41 2.91 -24.56
N ARG A 43 -11.42 2.19 -24.08
CA ARG A 43 -12.63 1.85 -24.85
C ARG A 43 -13.43 3.09 -25.22
N THR A 44 -13.38 4.17 -24.44
CA THR A 44 -14.07 5.43 -24.79
C THR A 44 -13.55 6.08 -26.09
N THR A 45 -12.34 5.72 -26.54
CA THR A 45 -11.73 6.25 -27.77
C THR A 45 -12.56 5.94 -29.04
N VAL A 46 -13.48 4.96 -28.99
CA VAL A 46 -14.38 4.63 -30.10
C VAL A 46 -15.56 5.59 -30.24
N LEU A 47 -15.86 6.38 -29.20
CA LEU A 47 -17.00 7.30 -29.17
C LEU A 47 -16.82 8.44 -30.16
N SER A 48 -15.63 9.06 -30.20
CA SER A 48 -15.28 10.05 -31.21
C SER A 48 -13.76 10.32 -31.23
N ARG A 49 -13.29 11.08 -32.24
CA ARG A 49 -11.88 11.53 -32.30
C ARG A 49 -11.47 12.32 -31.06
N ARG A 50 -12.39 13.08 -30.44
CA ARG A 50 -12.13 13.87 -29.23
C ARG A 50 -11.76 12.98 -28.05
N TRP A 51 -12.53 11.91 -27.81
CA TRP A 51 -12.25 10.93 -26.75
C TRP A 51 -10.92 10.19 -26.95
N ARG A 52 -10.49 10.01 -28.22
CA ARG A 52 -9.17 9.46 -28.52
C ARG A 52 -8.03 10.33 -27.98
N HIS A 53 -8.18 11.66 -28.00
CA HIS A 53 -7.21 12.59 -27.43
C HIS A 53 -7.35 12.70 -25.90
N LEU A 54 -8.57 12.66 -25.37
CA LEU A 54 -8.80 12.72 -23.91
C LEU A 54 -8.26 11.50 -23.16
N TRP A 55 -8.25 10.34 -23.81
CA TRP A 55 -7.62 9.14 -23.27
C TRP A 55 -6.16 9.37 -22.86
N SER A 56 -5.36 10.12 -23.64
CA SER A 56 -3.97 10.41 -23.30
C SER A 56 -3.80 11.52 -22.26
N ALA A 57 -4.87 12.21 -21.89
CA ALA A 57 -4.90 13.22 -20.82
C ALA A 57 -5.65 12.76 -19.55
N ALA A 58 -6.24 11.55 -19.55
CA ALA A 58 -7.01 11.06 -18.41
C ALA A 58 -6.19 11.12 -17.09
N PRO A 59 -6.73 11.67 -15.99
CA PRO A 59 -5.97 11.92 -14.77
C PRO A 59 -5.75 10.66 -13.91
N CYS A 60 -6.52 9.59 -14.15
CA CYS A 60 -6.42 8.35 -13.40
C CYS A 60 -6.12 7.17 -14.34
N LEU A 61 -5.06 6.42 -14.04
CA LEU A 61 -4.67 5.21 -14.73
C LEU A 61 -4.63 4.04 -13.73
N ARG A 62 -5.43 3.00 -14.01
CA ARG A 62 -5.58 1.83 -13.14
C ARG A 62 -5.38 0.56 -13.97
N PHE A 63 -4.27 -0.12 -13.73
CA PHE A 63 -3.90 -1.37 -14.37
C PHE A 63 -4.00 -2.48 -13.33
N ALA A 64 -4.81 -3.50 -13.59
CA ALA A 64 -4.96 -4.64 -12.71
C ALA A 64 -5.12 -5.91 -13.54
N VAL A 65 -4.56 -7.02 -13.04
CA VAL A 65 -4.87 -8.34 -13.58
C VAL A 65 -6.30 -8.68 -13.17
N GLU A 66 -7.17 -8.92 -14.15
CA GLU A 66 -8.54 -9.35 -13.88
C GLU A 66 -8.53 -10.71 -13.16
N PRO A 67 -9.37 -10.92 -12.12
CA PRO A 67 -9.50 -12.22 -11.47
C PRO A 67 -9.88 -13.29 -12.49
N ALA A 68 -8.97 -14.21 -12.78
CA ALA A 68 -9.28 -15.31 -13.69
C ALA A 68 -10.28 -16.27 -13.03
N PRO A 69 -11.35 -16.71 -13.73
CA PRO A 69 -12.23 -17.74 -13.19
C PRO A 69 -11.45 -19.06 -13.01
N PRO A 70 -11.61 -19.78 -11.89
CA PRO A 70 -11.00 -21.10 -11.73
C PRO A 70 -11.70 -22.15 -12.61
N PRO A 71 -11.01 -23.19 -13.14
CA PRO A 71 -9.56 -23.44 -13.12
C PRO A 71 -8.94 -23.01 -14.47
N SER A 72 -8.46 -21.77 -14.57
CA SER A 72 -7.69 -21.32 -15.74
C SER A 72 -6.30 -21.97 -15.75
N THR A 73 -5.86 -22.46 -16.91
CA THR A 73 -4.49 -22.96 -17.13
C THR A 73 -3.44 -21.88 -16.88
N SER A 74 -2.30 -22.23 -16.29
CA SER A 74 -1.16 -21.32 -16.01
C SER A 74 -0.74 -20.50 -17.23
N SER A 75 -0.74 -21.09 -18.43
CA SER A 75 -0.44 -20.40 -19.69
C SER A 75 -1.32 -19.19 -19.98
N ARG A 76 -2.63 -19.26 -19.70
CA ARG A 76 -3.55 -18.13 -19.92
C ARG A 76 -3.33 -17.00 -18.91
N ARG A 77 -2.90 -17.34 -17.69
CA ARG A 77 -2.50 -16.35 -16.69
C ARG A 77 -1.22 -15.66 -17.13
N ALA A 78 -0.21 -16.45 -17.52
CA ALA A 78 1.05 -15.96 -18.09
C ALA A 78 0.82 -14.92 -19.19
N ASP A 79 0.06 -15.31 -20.22
CA ASP A 79 -0.31 -14.42 -21.33
C ASP A 79 -0.99 -13.13 -20.89
N THR A 80 -1.80 -13.17 -19.82
CA THR A 80 -2.52 -12.00 -19.31
C THR A 80 -1.57 -11.02 -18.63
N GLY A 81 -0.59 -11.53 -17.88
CA GLY A 81 0.44 -10.73 -17.24
C GLY A 81 1.37 -10.05 -18.24
N SER A 82 1.91 -10.77 -19.23
CA SER A 82 2.78 -10.18 -20.26
C SER A 82 2.05 -9.10 -21.07
N ARG A 83 0.76 -9.32 -21.38
CA ARG A 83 -0.08 -8.31 -22.05
C ARG A 83 -0.28 -7.08 -21.19
N LEU A 84 -0.43 -7.26 -19.87
CA LEU A 84 -0.56 -6.13 -18.95
C LEU A 84 0.74 -5.34 -18.86
N VAL A 85 1.89 -6.00 -18.74
CA VAL A 85 3.22 -5.36 -18.76
C VAL A 85 3.37 -4.52 -20.03
N ALA A 86 3.17 -5.12 -21.21
CA ALA A 86 3.27 -4.42 -22.48
C ALA A 86 2.26 -3.25 -22.61
N ALA A 87 1.05 -3.40 -22.07
CA ALA A 87 0.05 -2.35 -22.04
C ALA A 87 0.45 -1.19 -21.12
N VAL A 88 0.96 -1.48 -19.93
CA VAL A 88 1.49 -0.47 -18.99
C VAL A 88 2.62 0.29 -19.69
N ASP A 89 3.64 -0.41 -20.20
CA ASP A 89 4.79 0.21 -20.84
C ASP A 89 4.38 1.10 -22.02
N SER A 90 3.52 0.60 -22.89
CA SER A 90 3.04 1.36 -24.05
C SER A 90 2.28 2.62 -23.66
N VAL A 91 1.45 2.55 -22.60
CA VAL A 91 0.68 3.70 -22.13
C VAL A 91 1.59 4.71 -21.43
N LEU A 92 2.47 4.26 -20.54
CA LEU A 92 3.39 5.14 -19.82
C LEU A 92 4.39 5.80 -20.77
N ALA A 93 4.93 5.07 -21.75
CA ALA A 93 5.82 5.63 -22.76
C ALA A 93 5.13 6.73 -23.58
N ARG A 94 3.87 6.52 -23.99
CA ARG A 94 3.10 7.55 -24.69
C ARG A 94 2.81 8.76 -23.80
N ARG A 95 2.46 8.54 -22.53
CA ARG A 95 2.25 9.62 -21.55
C ARG A 95 3.50 10.45 -21.33
N ALA A 96 4.67 9.81 -21.27
CA ALA A 96 5.95 10.48 -21.11
C ALA A 96 6.28 11.39 -22.31
N ILE A 97 5.86 11.01 -23.53
CA ILE A 97 6.01 11.84 -24.74
C ILE A 97 5.05 13.03 -24.70
N ASP A 98 3.79 12.80 -24.34
CA ASP A 98 2.76 13.84 -24.29
C ASP A 98 2.99 14.85 -23.13
N GLY A 99 3.77 14.46 -22.12
CA GLY A 99 4.13 15.29 -20.97
C GLY A 99 2.97 15.52 -19.99
N ALA A 100 1.86 14.79 -20.13
CA ALA A 100 0.68 14.94 -19.30
C ALA A 100 0.88 14.28 -17.93
N ASP A 101 0.69 15.06 -16.87
CA ASP A 101 0.70 14.57 -15.49
C ASP A 101 -0.49 13.62 -15.23
N VAL A 102 -0.28 12.69 -14.30
CA VAL A 102 -1.26 11.69 -13.85
C VAL A 102 -1.53 11.92 -12.37
N GLU A 103 -2.78 12.19 -12.00
CA GLU A 103 -3.14 12.38 -10.59
C GLU A 103 -3.07 11.06 -9.80
N THR A 104 -3.53 9.96 -10.41
CA THR A 104 -3.55 8.64 -9.77
C THR A 104 -3.03 7.57 -10.73
N LEU A 105 -1.96 6.89 -10.33
CA LEU A 105 -1.43 5.73 -11.04
C LEU A 105 -1.47 4.51 -10.11
N LYS A 106 -2.20 3.47 -10.52
CA LYS A 106 -2.26 2.19 -9.81
C LYS A 106 -1.91 1.08 -10.79
N ILE A 107 -0.90 0.29 -10.47
CA ILE A 107 -0.48 -0.88 -11.22
C ILE A 107 -0.48 -2.05 -10.25
N SER A 108 -1.31 -3.06 -10.49
CA SER A 108 -1.46 -4.22 -9.61
C SER A 108 -1.40 -5.52 -10.40
N PHE A 109 -0.35 -6.30 -10.15
CA PHE A 109 -0.21 -7.65 -10.70
C PHE A 109 -0.65 -8.74 -9.71
N VAL A 110 -1.00 -8.36 -8.48
CA VAL A 110 -1.60 -9.27 -7.49
C VAL A 110 -3.08 -9.43 -7.83
N PHE A 111 -3.56 -10.68 -7.93
CA PHE A 111 -5.00 -10.93 -8.04
C PHE A 111 -5.69 -10.31 -6.83
N SER A 112 -6.55 -9.32 -7.07
CA SER A 112 -7.34 -8.75 -5.99
C SER A 112 -8.39 -9.79 -5.56
N SER A 113 -8.10 -10.54 -4.51
CA SER A 113 -9.17 -11.05 -3.66
C SER A 113 -9.86 -9.83 -3.02
N SER A 114 -11.18 -9.89 -2.99
CA SER A 114 -12.19 -8.83 -2.84
C SER A 114 -11.90 -7.71 -1.81
N PRO A 115 -12.54 -6.51 -1.92
CA PRO A 115 -12.38 -5.39 -0.99
C PRO A 115 -12.87 -5.63 0.45
N ASN A 116 -13.45 -6.81 0.74
CA ASN A 116 -14.12 -7.12 2.00
C ASN A 116 -13.38 -8.10 2.91
N ASP A 117 -12.20 -8.59 2.52
CA ASP A 117 -11.45 -9.51 3.36
C ASP A 117 -10.60 -8.70 4.36
N GLY A 118 -11.11 -8.60 5.59
CA GLY A 118 -10.37 -8.11 6.73
C GLY A 118 -9.19 -9.04 7.03
N GLY A 119 -8.01 -8.68 6.52
CA GLY A 119 -6.71 -8.98 7.13
C GLY A 119 -6.46 -10.43 7.58
N GLY A 120 -6.92 -11.42 6.82
CA GLY A 120 -6.45 -12.81 6.94
C GLY A 120 -5.14 -12.96 6.18
N GLY A 121 -4.10 -13.44 6.88
CA GLY A 121 -2.71 -13.49 6.43
C GLY A 121 -2.56 -13.89 4.96
N ARG A 122 -1.92 -13.01 4.20
CA ARG A 122 -1.42 -13.33 2.87
C ARG A 122 -0.23 -14.25 3.06
N SER A 123 -0.47 -15.56 3.05
CA SER A 123 0.58 -16.57 2.97
C SER A 123 1.47 -16.25 1.77
N ALA A 124 2.71 -15.82 2.04
CA ALA A 124 3.76 -15.65 1.05
C ALA A 124 4.25 -16.99 0.44
N PHE A 125 3.62 -18.12 0.81
CA PHE A 125 4.08 -19.47 0.50
C PHE A 125 3.22 -20.23 -0.54
N ASP A 126 2.10 -19.67 -1.02
CA ASP A 126 1.36 -20.29 -2.13
C ASP A 126 2.00 -19.95 -3.49
N GLY A 127 3.14 -20.58 -3.75
CA GLY A 127 4.00 -20.36 -4.93
C GLY A 127 3.43 -20.77 -6.29
N ASP A 128 2.12 -20.96 -6.43
CA ASP A 128 1.48 -21.53 -7.64
C ASP A 128 0.51 -20.55 -8.35
N TRP A 129 0.38 -19.32 -7.86
CA TRP A 129 -0.65 -18.37 -8.35
C TRP A 129 -0.12 -17.16 -9.12
N HIS A 130 1.20 -17.06 -9.37
CA HIS A 130 1.80 -15.83 -9.90
C HIS A 130 2.72 -16.00 -11.12
N ASP A 131 2.68 -17.12 -11.84
CA ASP A 131 3.41 -17.35 -13.12
C ASP A 131 3.26 -16.18 -14.12
N HIS A 132 2.18 -15.41 -14.04
CA HIS A 132 1.95 -14.23 -14.88
C HIS A 132 2.83 -13.02 -14.62
N ALA A 133 3.60 -13.03 -13.54
CA ALA A 133 4.53 -11.97 -13.24
C ALA A 133 5.99 -12.34 -13.56
N ASP A 134 6.24 -13.53 -14.14
CA ASP A 134 7.58 -14.00 -14.47
C ASP A 134 8.29 -13.05 -15.44
N ASP A 135 7.53 -12.39 -16.31
CA ASP A 135 8.05 -11.41 -17.28
C ASP A 135 8.39 -10.04 -16.66
N ILE A 136 8.10 -9.82 -15.37
CA ILE A 136 8.38 -8.53 -14.70
C ILE A 136 9.85 -8.48 -14.28
N GLU A 137 10.68 -8.02 -15.19
CA GLU A 137 12.08 -7.70 -14.93
C GLU A 137 12.28 -6.40 -14.12
N SER A 138 13.47 -6.24 -13.52
CA SER A 138 13.86 -5.03 -12.76
C SER A 138 13.78 -3.76 -13.61
N GLU A 139 14.03 -3.86 -14.92
CA GLU A 139 13.96 -2.73 -15.84
C GLU A 139 12.54 -2.15 -15.95
N HIS A 140 11.51 -3.02 -15.96
CA HIS A 140 10.11 -2.59 -15.98
C HIS A 140 9.76 -1.84 -14.70
N VAL A 141 10.11 -2.40 -13.54
CA VAL A 141 9.89 -1.78 -12.23
C VAL A 141 10.58 -0.41 -12.17
N ALA A 142 11.85 -0.34 -12.56
CA ALA A 142 12.60 0.90 -12.59
C ALA A 142 11.98 1.93 -13.55
N ALA A 143 11.48 1.52 -14.71
CA ALA A 143 10.80 2.40 -15.65
C ALA A 143 9.48 2.95 -15.08
N TRP A 144 8.68 2.12 -14.42
CA TRP A 144 7.41 2.53 -13.81
C TRP A 144 7.63 3.48 -12.63
N LEU A 145 8.64 3.22 -11.79
CA LEU A 145 9.03 4.10 -10.69
C LEU A 145 9.52 5.46 -11.22
N ARG A 146 10.38 5.48 -12.25
CA ARG A 146 10.84 6.72 -12.90
C ARG A 146 9.72 7.51 -13.56
N PHE A 147 8.75 6.82 -14.18
CA PHE A 147 7.57 7.49 -14.72
C PHE A 147 6.77 8.14 -13.59
N ALA A 148 6.51 7.38 -12.52
CA ALA A 148 5.75 7.88 -11.37
C ALA A 148 6.42 9.11 -10.77
N GLU A 149 7.73 9.07 -10.54
CA GLU A 149 8.51 10.18 -9.98
C GLU A 149 8.28 11.51 -10.72
N ARG A 150 8.25 11.45 -12.05
CA ARG A 150 8.19 12.62 -12.93
C ARG A 150 6.78 13.13 -13.18
N HIS A 151 5.82 12.21 -13.32
CA HIS A 151 4.50 12.52 -13.87
C HIS A 151 3.35 12.32 -12.88
N VAL A 152 3.56 11.60 -11.77
CA VAL A 152 2.46 11.34 -10.82
C VAL A 152 2.37 12.44 -9.76
N THR A 153 1.17 12.99 -9.57
CA THR A 153 0.93 14.18 -8.74
C THR A 153 0.03 13.96 -7.52
N GLY A 154 -0.31 12.69 -7.25
CA GLY A 154 -1.18 12.33 -6.14
C GLY A 154 -0.89 10.93 -5.63
N ASP A 155 -1.70 9.97 -6.05
CA ASP A 155 -1.68 8.60 -5.54
C ASP A 155 -0.90 7.67 -6.45
N PHE A 156 0.17 7.08 -5.92
CA PHE A 156 0.94 6.06 -6.58
C PHE A 156 0.83 4.71 -5.86
N ARG A 157 0.49 3.67 -6.62
CA ARG A 157 0.48 2.28 -6.15
C ARG A 157 1.11 1.36 -7.18
N LEU A 158 2.06 0.55 -6.73
CA LEU A 158 2.67 -0.51 -7.52
C LEU A 158 2.69 -1.79 -6.69
N ASP A 159 1.94 -2.79 -7.14
CA ASP A 159 1.93 -4.12 -6.54
C ASP A 159 2.50 -5.15 -7.51
N VAL A 160 3.70 -5.62 -7.21
CA VAL A 160 4.41 -6.68 -7.95
C VAL A 160 4.40 -7.94 -7.06
N PRO A 161 3.90 -9.09 -7.53
CA PRO A 161 3.84 -10.30 -6.73
C PRO A 161 5.23 -10.91 -6.51
N THR A 162 5.35 -11.59 -5.36
CA THR A 162 6.53 -12.34 -4.93
C THR A 162 6.78 -13.50 -5.87
N LEU A 163 7.93 -13.49 -6.55
CA LEU A 163 8.38 -14.62 -7.34
C LEU A 163 9.69 -15.18 -6.77
N PRO A 164 9.77 -16.49 -6.48
CA PRO A 164 10.86 -17.09 -5.72
C PRO A 164 12.23 -17.06 -6.42
N ARG A 165 12.30 -16.61 -7.68
CA ARG A 165 13.49 -16.77 -8.54
C ARG A 165 14.20 -15.49 -8.96
N GLN A 166 13.67 -14.30 -8.65
CA GLN A 166 14.25 -13.05 -9.13
C GLN A 166 14.69 -12.14 -7.98
N ARG A 167 16.00 -11.86 -7.91
CA ARG A 167 16.52 -10.71 -7.14
C ARG A 167 16.32 -9.45 -7.98
N ARG A 168 15.32 -8.66 -7.64
CA ARG A 168 15.04 -7.39 -8.32
C ARG A 168 15.75 -6.23 -7.64
N GLN A 169 16.08 -5.20 -8.42
CA GLN A 169 16.57 -3.93 -7.90
C GLN A 169 15.52 -2.85 -8.16
N ALA A 170 15.33 -1.97 -7.18
CA ALA A 170 14.44 -0.83 -7.27
C ALA A 170 15.04 0.37 -6.54
N GLU A 171 14.76 1.57 -7.04
CA GLU A 171 15.10 2.82 -6.35
C GLU A 171 13.81 3.43 -5.78
N LEU A 172 13.85 3.93 -4.54
CA LEU A 172 12.68 4.55 -3.95
C LEU A 172 12.33 5.85 -4.71
N PRO A 173 11.13 5.96 -5.32
CA PRO A 173 10.80 7.09 -6.17
C PRO A 173 10.64 8.37 -5.35
N SER A 174 11.30 9.44 -5.77
CA SER A 174 11.46 10.68 -5.00
C SER A 174 10.73 11.85 -5.67
N SER A 175 9.51 12.17 -5.24
CA SER A 175 8.69 13.21 -5.87
C SER A 175 7.92 14.07 -4.87
N ALA A 176 8.19 15.37 -4.90
CA ALA A 176 7.53 16.37 -4.04
C ALA A 176 6.01 16.43 -4.21
N ARG A 177 5.48 15.80 -5.26
CA ARG A 177 4.06 15.82 -5.64
C ARG A 177 3.28 14.60 -5.15
N PHE A 178 3.94 13.55 -4.66
CA PHE A 178 3.22 12.39 -4.12
C PHE A 178 2.45 12.75 -2.86
N LYS A 179 1.16 12.41 -2.85
CA LYS A 179 0.31 12.45 -1.66
C LYS A 179 0.32 11.09 -0.96
N SER A 180 0.23 10.01 -1.75
CA SER A 180 0.24 8.63 -1.25
C SER A 180 1.17 7.76 -2.08
N MET A 181 2.02 6.98 -1.42
CA MET A 181 2.91 6.01 -2.03
C MET A 181 2.70 4.63 -1.42
N ARG A 182 2.34 3.64 -2.24
CA ARG A 182 2.15 2.25 -1.84
C ARG A 182 2.95 1.33 -2.75
N LEU A 183 4.00 0.71 -2.22
CA LEU A 183 4.90 -0.14 -2.97
C LEU A 183 4.91 -1.53 -2.37
N TRP A 184 4.55 -2.50 -3.19
CA TRP A 184 4.75 -3.92 -2.91
C TRP A 184 5.69 -4.45 -3.98
N LEU A 185 6.95 -4.71 -3.60
CA LEU A 185 8.05 -4.94 -4.55
C LEU A 185 8.68 -6.34 -4.45
N ALA A 186 7.98 -7.33 -3.89
CA ALA A 186 8.37 -8.74 -4.02
C ALA A 186 9.80 -9.05 -3.53
N TYR A 187 10.22 -8.46 -2.42
CA TYR A 187 11.58 -8.53 -1.86
C TYR A 187 12.68 -7.96 -2.77
N ALA A 188 12.35 -7.02 -3.66
CA ALA A 188 13.35 -6.25 -4.39
C ALA A 188 14.31 -5.56 -3.42
N GLU A 189 15.59 -5.52 -3.79
CA GLU A 189 16.61 -4.69 -3.16
C GLU A 189 16.30 -3.23 -3.47
N LEU A 190 15.78 -2.53 -2.47
CA LEU A 190 15.37 -1.14 -2.54
C LEU A 190 16.51 -0.24 -2.09
N THR A 191 16.99 0.57 -3.01
CA THR A 191 17.89 1.68 -2.70
C THR A 191 17.12 2.86 -2.16
N VAL A 192 17.41 3.21 -0.90
CA VAL A 192 16.78 4.32 -0.19
C VAL A 192 17.66 5.58 -0.31
N PRO A 193 17.12 6.72 -0.78
CA PRO A 193 17.87 7.96 -0.85
C PRO A 193 18.25 8.45 0.55
N THR A 194 19.38 9.16 0.65
CA THR A 194 19.76 9.77 1.93
C THR A 194 18.75 10.85 2.32
N ALA A 195 18.45 10.98 3.62
CA ALA A 195 17.56 12.01 4.12
C ALA A 195 18.01 13.43 3.71
N ALA A 196 19.32 13.68 3.66
CA ALA A 196 19.85 14.97 3.21
C ALA A 196 19.52 15.28 1.74
N ALA A 197 19.70 14.30 0.85
CA ALA A 197 19.37 14.46 -0.57
C ALA A 197 17.85 14.65 -0.77
N ALA A 198 17.04 13.79 -0.13
CA ALA A 198 15.59 13.89 -0.20
C ALA A 198 15.05 15.22 0.35
N ALA A 199 15.65 15.75 1.42
CA ALA A 199 15.30 17.06 1.98
C ALA A 199 15.67 18.22 1.04
N ALA A 200 16.86 18.16 0.41
CA ALA A 200 17.32 19.18 -0.53
C ALA A 200 16.37 19.33 -1.72
N ASP A 201 15.92 18.21 -2.27
CA ASP A 201 14.99 18.16 -3.41
C ASP A 201 13.51 18.30 -3.01
N ARG A 202 13.23 18.40 -1.70
CA ARG A 202 11.86 18.38 -1.14
C ARG A 202 11.05 17.17 -1.63
N ALA A 203 11.73 16.05 -1.83
CA ALA A 203 11.22 14.87 -2.51
C ALA A 203 9.96 14.25 -1.89
N PHE A 204 9.64 14.54 -0.63
CA PHE A 204 8.46 13.97 0.04
C PHE A 204 7.58 15.02 0.74
N ALA A 205 7.66 16.27 0.29
CA ALA A 205 6.98 17.40 0.94
C ALA A 205 5.44 17.30 0.99
N ALA A 206 4.80 16.63 0.02
CA ALA A 206 3.35 16.43 -0.02
C ALA A 206 2.87 15.09 0.55
N LEU A 207 3.81 14.21 0.94
CA LEU A 207 3.52 12.82 1.27
C LEU A 207 2.82 12.69 2.62
N THR A 208 1.62 12.12 2.63
CA THR A 208 0.82 11.87 3.84
C THR A 208 0.77 10.39 4.19
N ASP A 209 0.98 9.52 3.20
CA ASP A 209 0.70 8.10 3.29
C ASP A 209 1.80 7.28 2.63
N VAL A 210 2.44 6.42 3.41
CA VAL A 210 3.45 5.49 2.93
C VAL A 210 3.11 4.07 3.35
N ARG A 211 3.12 3.15 2.37
CA ARG A 211 3.15 1.72 2.61
C ARG A 211 4.26 1.09 1.80
N LEU A 212 5.19 0.44 2.49
CA LEU A 212 6.21 -0.40 1.88
C LEU A 212 5.94 -1.83 2.34
N SER A 213 5.77 -2.74 1.38
CA SER A 213 5.43 -4.15 1.63
C SER A 213 6.38 -5.08 0.87
N THR A 214 6.93 -6.10 1.52
CA THR A 214 7.88 -7.09 0.95
C THR A 214 9.04 -6.41 0.23
N VAL A 215 9.94 -5.79 0.99
CA VAL A 215 11.09 -5.06 0.42
C VAL A 215 12.33 -5.48 1.17
N LYS A 216 13.45 -5.64 0.47
CA LYS A 216 14.76 -5.78 1.09
C LYS A 216 15.47 -4.44 1.04
N VAL A 217 15.79 -3.86 2.19
CA VAL A 217 16.51 -2.58 2.23
C VAL A 217 18.00 -2.83 1.97
N ASP A 218 18.63 -2.01 1.12
CA ASP A 218 20.05 -2.14 0.75
C ASP A 218 21.02 -1.51 1.77
N ASP A 219 20.50 -0.94 2.85
CA ASP A 219 21.25 -0.20 3.84
C ASP A 219 21.67 -1.05 5.04
N VAL A 220 22.73 -0.60 5.71
CA VAL A 220 23.16 -1.24 6.96
C VAL A 220 22.11 -0.92 8.02
N ASN A 221 21.38 -1.96 8.43
CA ASN A 221 20.40 -1.97 9.51
C ASN A 221 19.09 -1.22 9.29
N GLY A 222 18.74 -0.74 8.08
CA GLY A 222 17.51 0.02 7.87
C GLY A 222 17.58 1.49 8.30
N ARG A 223 18.77 2.01 8.61
CA ARG A 223 18.95 3.37 9.15
C ARG A 223 18.53 4.47 8.19
N ARG A 224 18.83 4.35 6.89
CA ARG A 224 18.47 5.38 5.91
C ARG A 224 16.97 5.51 5.77
N LEU A 225 16.28 4.37 5.78
CA LEU A 225 14.81 4.34 5.74
C LEU A 225 14.22 5.03 6.98
N CYS A 226 14.76 4.71 8.16
CA CYS A 226 14.36 5.34 9.41
C CYS A 226 14.64 6.85 9.44
N ASP A 227 15.84 7.28 9.01
CA ASP A 227 16.24 8.69 8.95
C ASP A 227 15.36 9.49 7.98
N LEU A 228 14.97 8.88 6.86
CA LEU A 228 14.11 9.50 5.84
C LEU A 228 12.73 9.86 6.40
N PHE A 229 12.10 8.93 7.12
CA PHE A 229 10.78 9.14 7.72
C PHE A 229 10.83 9.94 9.03
N SER A 230 11.95 9.88 9.75
CA SER A 230 12.18 10.66 10.97
C SER A 230 12.40 12.15 10.69
N SER A 231 12.96 12.48 9.52
CA SER A 231 13.33 13.85 9.17
C SER A 231 12.12 14.74 8.84
N PRO A 232 11.93 15.86 9.55
CA PRO A 232 10.86 16.83 9.27
C PRO A 232 11.05 17.55 7.93
N ALA A 233 12.30 17.69 7.49
CA ALA A 233 12.63 18.35 6.23
C ALA A 233 12.26 17.48 5.02
N CYS A 234 12.21 16.16 5.19
CA CYS A 234 11.84 15.21 4.15
C CYS A 234 10.32 15.04 4.05
N CYS A 235 9.68 14.67 5.17
CA CYS A 235 8.31 14.16 5.16
C CYS A 235 7.32 14.98 6.04
N PRO A 236 7.26 16.33 5.94
CA PRO A 236 6.61 17.21 6.93
C PRO A 236 5.10 17.00 7.12
N ARG A 237 4.45 16.17 6.30
CA ARG A 237 3.01 15.93 6.30
C ARG A 237 2.65 14.46 6.52
N LEU A 238 3.62 13.61 6.85
CA LEU A 238 3.41 12.18 7.00
C LEU A 238 2.41 11.90 8.14
N ARG A 239 1.34 11.18 7.82
CA ARG A 239 0.27 10.80 8.75
C ARG A 239 0.17 9.31 8.96
N ARG A 240 0.45 8.52 7.92
CA ARG A 240 0.32 7.06 7.97
C ARG A 240 1.57 6.41 7.40
N LEU A 241 2.21 5.58 8.21
CA LEU A 241 3.35 4.76 7.83
C LEU A 241 3.02 3.30 8.06
N THR A 242 3.14 2.48 7.01
CA THR A 242 3.02 1.02 7.09
C THR A 242 4.29 0.39 6.53
N LEU A 243 4.96 -0.42 7.35
CA LEU A 243 6.10 -1.24 6.97
C LEU A 243 5.66 -2.70 7.15
N GLU A 244 5.67 -3.46 6.06
CA GLU A 244 5.21 -4.84 6.00
C GLU A 244 6.28 -5.72 5.34
N ASP A 245 6.69 -6.83 5.97
CA ASP A 245 7.65 -7.78 5.39
C ASP A 245 8.96 -7.12 4.89
N ILE A 246 9.55 -6.26 5.72
CA ILE A 246 10.79 -5.55 5.38
C ILE A 246 12.00 -6.36 5.87
N VAL A 247 12.81 -6.82 4.90
CA VAL A 247 14.05 -7.57 5.13
C VAL A 247 15.24 -6.61 5.20
N GLY A 248 16.18 -6.86 6.10
CA GLY A 248 17.38 -6.03 6.34
C GLY A 248 17.19 -4.88 7.32
N LEU A 249 15.95 -4.61 7.75
CA LEU A 249 15.63 -3.63 8.79
C LEU A 249 15.88 -4.23 10.18
N THR A 250 17.10 -4.08 10.69
CA THR A 250 17.48 -4.61 12.02
C THR A 250 17.29 -3.61 13.15
N GLU A 251 17.44 -2.30 12.89
CA GLU A 251 17.25 -1.22 13.85
C GLU A 251 16.12 -0.29 13.38
N LEU A 252 14.91 -0.44 13.92
CA LEU A 252 13.81 0.48 13.66
C LEU A 252 13.88 1.66 14.64
N ARG A 253 14.44 2.80 14.21
CA ARG A 253 14.54 4.02 15.03
C ARG A 253 13.78 5.19 14.41
N LEU A 254 12.56 5.43 14.87
CA LEU A 254 11.74 6.57 14.48
C LEU A 254 11.77 7.64 15.56
N ARG A 255 12.71 8.59 15.45
CA ARG A 255 12.84 9.73 16.37
C ARG A 255 12.24 10.97 15.73
N LEU A 256 10.95 11.19 15.96
CA LEU A 256 10.24 12.32 15.38
C LEU A 256 10.36 13.52 16.32
N ASP A 257 10.73 14.70 15.82
CA ASP A 257 10.71 15.92 16.64
C ASP A 257 9.29 16.28 17.08
N ALA A 258 9.12 17.14 18.10
CA ALA A 258 7.80 17.47 18.65
C ALA A 258 6.78 18.03 17.62
N ALA A 259 7.24 18.66 16.53
CA ALA A 259 6.37 19.26 15.51
C ALA A 259 5.95 18.24 14.44
N HIS A 260 6.87 17.39 14.01
CA HIS A 260 6.68 16.33 13.01
C HIS A 260 6.05 15.08 13.63
N ALA A 261 6.39 14.77 14.87
CA ALA A 261 5.74 13.72 15.64
C ALA A 261 4.25 13.98 15.86
N ALA A 262 3.81 15.24 15.79
CA ALA A 262 2.40 15.60 15.90
C ALA A 262 1.59 15.26 14.63
N THR A 263 2.24 15.01 13.49
CA THR A 263 1.55 14.70 12.24
C THR A 263 1.31 13.21 12.03
N LEU A 264 2.21 12.34 12.53
CA LEU A 264 2.07 10.90 12.38
C LEU A 264 0.94 10.38 13.26
N GLU A 265 -0.14 9.92 12.65
CA GLU A 265 -1.36 9.45 13.32
C GLU A 265 -1.41 7.91 13.39
N THR A 266 -0.88 7.21 12.38
CA THR A 266 -0.94 5.75 12.27
C THR A 266 0.43 5.17 11.93
N LEU A 267 0.86 4.17 12.70
CA LEU A 267 2.05 3.36 12.44
C LEU A 267 1.65 1.89 12.44
N LYS A 268 1.99 1.17 11.36
CA LYS A 268 1.76 -0.27 11.24
C LYS A 268 3.07 -0.97 10.91
N LEU A 269 3.46 -1.90 11.75
CA LEU A 269 4.66 -2.73 11.65
C LEU A 269 4.19 -4.18 11.54
N LEU A 270 4.29 -4.75 10.35
CA LEU A 270 3.69 -6.04 10.01
C LEU A 270 4.80 -6.97 9.51
N GLY A 271 4.95 -8.16 10.07
CA GLY A 271 5.92 -9.17 9.62
C GLY A 271 7.33 -8.60 9.47
N LEU A 272 7.98 -8.15 10.54
CA LEU A 272 9.34 -7.61 10.44
C LEU A 272 10.36 -8.62 10.98
N PRO A 273 10.94 -9.49 10.13
CA PRO A 273 11.67 -10.67 10.59
C PRO A 273 13.04 -10.35 11.21
N ASP A 274 13.69 -9.27 10.76
CA ASP A 274 15.07 -8.97 11.12
C ASP A 274 15.21 -7.95 12.28
N VAL A 275 14.11 -7.38 12.76
CA VAL A 275 14.11 -6.27 13.72
C VAL A 275 14.59 -6.75 15.09
N LYS A 276 15.66 -6.14 15.60
CA LYS A 276 16.28 -6.46 16.91
C LYS A 276 16.31 -5.27 17.87
N ALA A 277 16.02 -4.07 17.38
CA ALA A 277 15.88 -2.88 18.19
C ALA A 277 14.74 -2.02 17.65
N VAL A 278 13.83 -1.59 18.54
CA VAL A 278 12.70 -0.73 18.21
C VAL A 278 12.74 0.48 19.15
N GLU A 279 12.84 1.66 18.55
CA GLU A 279 12.76 2.93 19.24
C GLU A 279 11.84 3.85 18.45
N VAL A 280 10.68 4.17 19.02
CA VAL A 280 9.67 5.03 18.38
C VAL A 280 9.30 6.13 19.35
N ASP A 281 9.65 7.37 19.00
CA ASP A 281 9.19 8.57 19.70
C ASP A 281 8.20 9.30 18.79
N ALA A 282 6.91 9.14 19.09
CA ALA A 282 5.81 9.62 18.26
C ALA A 282 4.64 10.14 19.12
N PRO A 283 4.77 11.30 19.78
CA PRO A 283 3.71 11.88 20.62
C PRO A 283 2.36 12.15 19.96
N GLY A 284 2.28 12.28 18.63
CA GLY A 284 1.01 12.44 17.89
C GLY A 284 0.32 11.13 17.52
N LEU A 285 0.97 9.98 17.74
CA LEU A 285 0.51 8.68 17.29
C LEU A 285 -0.81 8.29 17.96
N ARG A 286 -1.79 7.87 17.15
CA ARG A 286 -3.15 7.48 17.60
C ARG A 286 -3.41 5.99 17.41
N GLU A 287 -2.86 5.40 16.37
CA GLU A 287 -3.01 3.98 16.05
C GLU A 287 -1.64 3.34 15.84
N LEU A 288 -1.36 2.28 16.59
CA LEU A 288 -0.16 1.46 16.46
C LEU A 288 -0.59 0.01 16.21
N ALA A 289 -0.14 -0.59 15.13
CA ALA A 289 -0.31 -2.03 14.89
C ALA A 289 1.06 -2.69 14.80
N ILE A 290 1.27 -3.73 15.59
CA ILE A 290 2.49 -4.55 15.57
C ILE A 290 2.03 -6.00 15.40
N THR A 291 2.30 -6.58 14.25
CA THR A 291 1.91 -7.96 13.93
C THR A 291 3.14 -8.72 13.43
N GLY A 292 3.38 -9.93 13.91
CA GLY A 292 4.46 -10.80 13.41
C GLY A 292 5.87 -10.21 13.58
N VAL A 293 6.13 -9.49 14.67
CA VAL A 293 7.47 -8.97 15.00
C VAL A 293 8.01 -9.77 16.19
N SER A 294 9.14 -10.47 16.01
CA SER A 294 9.75 -11.25 17.09
C SER A 294 10.48 -10.34 18.07
N LEU A 295 10.04 -10.32 19.33
CA LEU A 295 10.65 -9.51 20.40
C LEU A 295 11.75 -10.28 21.17
N ASP A 296 11.99 -11.55 20.84
CA ASP A 296 12.83 -12.48 21.62
C ASP A 296 14.31 -12.31 21.39
N GLU A 297 14.68 -11.92 20.17
CA GLU A 297 16.07 -11.68 19.79
C GLU A 297 16.49 -10.23 20.05
N MET A 298 15.65 -9.42 20.71
CA MET A 298 15.95 -8.01 20.92
C MET A 298 17.04 -7.81 21.97
N ALA A 299 18.10 -7.12 21.59
CA ALA A 299 19.23 -6.81 22.49
C ALA A 299 18.87 -5.78 23.57
N ALA A 300 17.81 -5.00 23.33
CA ALA A 300 17.32 -3.96 24.21
C ALA A 300 15.78 -3.94 24.14
N PRO A 301 15.11 -3.53 25.23
CA PRO A 301 13.66 -3.43 25.26
C PRO A 301 13.12 -2.45 24.19
N PRO A 302 11.99 -2.75 23.53
CA PRO A 302 11.36 -1.81 22.60
C PRO A 302 10.86 -0.58 23.35
N MET A 303 11.33 0.61 22.95
CA MET A 303 10.93 1.88 23.56
C MET A 303 9.96 2.61 22.64
N ILE A 304 8.68 2.72 23.02
CA ILE A 304 7.64 3.37 22.21
C ILE A 304 6.93 4.48 23.00
N SER A 305 7.41 5.71 22.86
CA SER A 305 6.77 6.89 23.45
C SER A 305 5.63 7.39 22.56
N ALA A 306 4.38 7.15 22.96
CA ALA A 306 3.19 7.52 22.20
C ALA A 306 2.02 8.04 23.08
N PRO A 307 2.18 9.15 23.83
CA PRO A 307 1.19 9.69 24.81
C PRO A 307 -0.25 9.88 24.33
N ARG A 308 -0.50 9.93 23.02
CA ARG A 308 -1.83 10.11 22.42
C ARG A 308 -2.42 8.84 21.81
N LEU A 309 -1.80 7.69 22.07
CA LEU A 309 -2.22 6.42 21.51
C LEU A 309 -3.65 6.07 21.96
N ARG A 310 -4.50 5.77 20.99
CA ARG A 310 -5.91 5.40 21.19
C ARG A 310 -6.18 3.95 20.87
N ARG A 311 -5.47 3.40 19.88
CA ARG A 311 -5.63 2.04 19.42
C ARG A 311 -4.28 1.38 19.31
N LEU A 312 -4.18 0.21 19.90
CA LEU A 312 -3.07 -0.70 19.75
C LEU A 312 -3.59 -2.04 19.25
N THR A 313 -2.98 -2.55 18.20
CA THR A 313 -3.16 -3.93 17.77
C THR A 313 -1.83 -4.65 17.94
N PHE A 314 -1.82 -5.76 18.68
CA PHE A 314 -0.64 -6.58 18.85
C PHE A 314 -0.98 -8.03 18.53
N GLU A 315 -0.27 -8.61 17.55
CA GLU A 315 -0.45 -10.00 17.12
C GLU A 315 0.93 -10.63 17.00
N SER A 316 1.30 -11.51 17.94
CA SER A 316 2.56 -12.27 17.85
C SER A 316 2.28 -13.64 17.24
N ASP A 317 3.11 -14.03 16.27
CA ASP A 317 3.03 -15.34 15.60
C ASP A 317 3.85 -16.41 16.34
N GLU A 318 4.73 -15.99 17.25
CA GLU A 318 5.55 -16.87 18.10
C GLU A 318 5.54 -16.34 19.54
N THR A 319 5.60 -17.23 20.54
CA THR A 319 5.73 -16.86 21.97
C THR A 319 6.87 -15.86 22.16
N CYS A 320 6.60 -14.60 22.52
CA CYS A 320 7.67 -13.71 22.95
C CYS A 320 8.18 -14.14 24.34
N ARG A 321 9.31 -14.85 24.40
CA ARG A 321 10.14 -15.04 25.60
C ARG A 321 10.90 -13.79 26.07
N GLY A 322 10.66 -12.62 25.48
CA GLY A 322 11.34 -11.36 25.79
C GLY A 322 10.95 -10.72 27.14
N SER A 323 11.97 -10.29 27.90
CA SER A 323 11.87 -9.62 29.22
C SER A 323 12.03 -8.09 29.14
N GLY A 324 11.90 -7.50 27.95
CA GLY A 324 12.37 -6.15 27.67
C GLY A 324 11.33 -5.05 27.84
N LEU A 325 11.40 -4.24 28.90
CA LEU A 325 10.53 -3.10 29.29
C LEU A 325 9.95 -2.22 28.14
N MET A 326 8.65 -2.33 27.83
CA MET A 326 7.97 -1.45 26.87
C MET A 326 7.26 -0.34 27.61
N VAL A 327 7.74 0.88 27.47
CA VAL A 327 7.09 2.05 28.08
C VAL A 327 6.10 2.61 27.08
N LEU A 328 4.80 2.37 27.31
CA LEU A 328 3.73 3.04 26.59
C LEU A 328 3.05 4.04 27.51
N ASP A 329 3.18 5.30 27.13
CA ASP A 329 2.47 6.40 27.73
C ASP A 329 1.19 6.63 26.90
N GLY A 330 -0.02 6.59 27.46
CA GLY A 330 -1.23 6.94 26.71
C GLY A 330 -2.53 6.79 27.49
N ALA A 331 -3.26 7.90 27.63
CA ALA A 331 -4.39 8.03 28.57
C ALA A 331 -5.60 7.09 28.34
N ARG A 332 -5.86 6.63 27.11
CA ARG A 332 -7.00 5.73 26.81
C ARG A 332 -6.68 4.84 25.62
N MET A 333 -6.63 3.53 25.84
CA MET A 333 -6.19 2.56 24.84
C MET A 333 -7.27 1.49 24.57
N GLU A 334 -7.60 1.28 23.30
CA GLU A 334 -8.25 0.06 22.80
C GLU A 334 -7.15 -0.92 22.40
N ILE A 335 -7.14 -2.12 22.99
CA ILE A 335 -6.19 -3.19 22.66
C ILE A 335 -6.97 -4.37 22.07
N ASP A 336 -6.68 -4.74 20.83
CA ASP A 336 -7.20 -5.96 20.23
C ASP A 336 -6.20 -7.12 20.44
N ILE A 337 -6.69 -8.26 20.94
CA ILE A 337 -5.91 -9.39 21.48
C ILE A 337 -6.46 -10.70 20.92
N LEU A 338 -5.63 -11.67 20.55
CA LEU A 338 -6.11 -13.03 20.27
C LEU A 338 -6.31 -13.84 21.57
N SER A 339 -7.47 -14.47 21.73
CA SER A 339 -7.87 -15.18 22.96
C SER A 339 -7.04 -16.43 23.27
N HIS A 340 -6.50 -17.08 22.25
CA HIS A 340 -5.69 -18.28 22.34
C HIS A 340 -4.85 -18.40 21.07
N GLY A 341 -3.54 -18.65 21.23
CA GLY A 341 -2.72 -19.15 20.14
C GLY A 341 -3.19 -20.53 19.69
N PHE A 342 -2.84 -20.91 18.46
CA PHE A 342 -2.94 -22.31 18.03
C PHE A 342 -2.24 -23.22 19.05
N SER A 343 -2.78 -24.43 19.25
CA SER A 343 -2.24 -25.38 20.23
C SER A 343 -0.75 -25.62 19.98
N GLY A 344 0.10 -25.15 20.90
CA GLY A 344 1.55 -25.32 20.84
C GLY A 344 2.39 -24.08 20.47
N VAL A 345 1.78 -22.92 20.17
CA VAL A 345 2.54 -21.78 19.57
C VAL A 345 2.46 -20.43 20.31
N ALA A 346 1.45 -20.13 21.14
CA ALA A 346 1.45 -18.86 21.90
C ALA A 346 0.77 -18.98 23.28
N ASP A 347 1.47 -18.54 24.33
CA ASP A 347 0.87 -18.23 25.63
C ASP A 347 0.59 -16.72 25.71
N ASN A 348 -0.41 -16.31 26.50
CA ASN A 348 -0.75 -14.90 26.67
C ASN A 348 0.29 -14.14 27.53
N ARG A 349 1.55 -14.61 27.61
CA ARG A 349 2.59 -13.98 28.44
C ARG A 349 3.00 -12.63 27.89
N ASP A 350 3.16 -12.51 26.57
CA ASP A 350 3.55 -11.27 25.89
C ASP A 350 2.56 -10.16 26.23
N LEU A 351 1.28 -10.54 26.26
CA LEU A 351 0.19 -9.67 26.63
C LEU A 351 0.20 -9.32 28.13
N ALA A 352 0.31 -10.31 29.02
CA ALA A 352 0.37 -10.06 30.46
C ALA A 352 1.54 -9.14 30.81
N TRP A 353 2.66 -9.36 30.13
CA TRP A 353 3.84 -8.52 30.19
C TRP A 353 3.56 -7.11 29.65
N PHE A 354 2.87 -6.95 28.51
CA PHE A 354 2.48 -5.65 27.95
C PHE A 354 1.59 -4.84 28.90
N LEU A 355 0.58 -5.50 29.48
CA LEU A 355 -0.35 -4.89 30.45
C LEU A 355 0.36 -4.46 31.73
N GLN A 356 1.37 -5.21 32.20
CA GLN A 356 2.18 -4.86 33.37
C GLN A 356 3.06 -3.62 33.17
N HIS A 357 3.36 -3.26 31.91
CA HIS A 357 4.26 -2.14 31.58
C HIS A 357 3.54 -0.94 30.92
N CYS A 358 2.21 -1.00 30.77
CA CYS A 358 1.39 0.16 30.41
C CYS A 358 1.22 1.09 31.62
N ALA A 359 2.10 2.07 31.77
CA ALA A 359 2.16 2.92 32.97
C ALA A 359 1.16 4.10 33.00
N ALA A 360 0.52 4.43 31.88
CA ALA A 360 -0.28 5.66 31.77
C ALA A 360 -1.67 5.50 31.12
N ALA A 361 -2.18 4.28 31.04
CA ALA A 361 -3.54 4.04 30.55
C ALA A 361 -4.56 4.25 31.66
N ASP A 362 -5.44 5.26 31.56
CA ASP A 362 -6.56 5.47 32.49
C ASP A 362 -7.75 4.53 32.17
N ARG A 363 -7.82 4.07 30.92
CA ARG A 363 -8.86 3.16 30.44
C ARG A 363 -8.33 2.23 29.36
N LEU A 364 -8.62 0.94 29.52
CA LEU A 364 -8.20 -0.13 28.64
C LEU A 364 -9.42 -0.90 28.12
N ASP A 365 -9.73 -0.78 26.83
CA ASP A 365 -10.79 -1.54 26.16
C ASP A 365 -10.15 -2.73 25.41
N VAL A 366 -10.28 -3.94 25.96
CA VAL A 366 -9.71 -5.18 25.43
C VAL A 366 -10.69 -5.86 24.47
N GLY A 367 -10.32 -6.02 23.19
CA GLY A 367 -11.04 -6.83 22.22
C GLY A 367 -10.42 -8.22 22.08
N LEU A 368 -11.02 -9.25 22.67
CA LEU A 368 -10.61 -10.65 22.49
C LEU A 368 -11.10 -11.18 21.15
N LEU A 369 -10.18 -11.43 20.24
CA LEU A 369 -10.31 -12.10 18.96
C LEU A 369 -10.17 -13.61 19.18
N VAL A 370 -11.27 -14.34 19.08
CA VAL A 370 -11.27 -15.81 19.10
C VAL A 370 -11.21 -16.30 17.65
N PRO A 371 -10.11 -16.93 17.20
CA PRO A 371 -10.06 -17.55 15.89
C PRO A 371 -10.98 -18.80 15.87
N LEU A 372 -12.12 -18.70 15.19
CA LEU A 372 -13.00 -19.81 14.86
C LEU A 372 -12.62 -20.36 13.46
N GLY A 373 -11.46 -21.01 13.34
CA GLY A 373 -10.92 -21.50 12.06
C GLY A 373 -10.23 -20.43 11.22
N GLU A 374 -9.83 -20.77 9.98
CA GLU A 374 -8.94 -19.95 9.13
C GLU A 374 -9.50 -18.56 8.72
N VAL A 375 -10.80 -18.30 8.88
CA VAL A 375 -11.44 -17.14 8.23
C VAL A 375 -12.33 -16.31 9.18
N THR A 376 -12.54 -16.73 10.43
CA THR A 376 -13.49 -16.07 11.33
C THR A 376 -12.87 -15.70 12.68
N LYS A 377 -12.79 -14.39 12.97
CA LYS A 377 -12.40 -13.86 14.30
C LYS A 377 -13.65 -13.34 15.03
N LEU A 378 -13.97 -13.89 16.20
CA LEU A 378 -15.04 -13.38 17.10
C LEU A 378 -14.45 -12.30 18.01
N LYS A 379 -15.02 -11.09 18.06
CA LYS A 379 -14.54 -9.98 18.93
C LYS A 379 -15.42 -9.84 20.18
N GLY A 380 -14.85 -10.08 21.36
CA GLY A 380 -15.48 -9.81 22.66
C GLY A 380 -14.81 -8.61 23.35
N HIS A 381 -15.59 -7.64 23.83
CA HIS A 381 -15.05 -6.43 24.49
C HIS A 381 -15.09 -6.53 26.01
N ILE A 382 -13.96 -6.26 26.68
CA ILE A 382 -13.85 -6.11 28.12
C ILE A 382 -13.24 -4.73 28.43
N THR A 383 -13.93 -3.90 29.19
CA THR A 383 -13.41 -2.59 29.64
C THR A 383 -12.80 -2.72 31.02
N TYR A 384 -11.53 -2.34 31.16
CA TYR A 384 -10.86 -2.09 32.43
C TYR A 384 -10.70 -0.58 32.65
N VAL A 385 -10.96 -0.13 33.88
CA VAL A 385 -10.56 1.18 34.38
C VAL A 385 -9.41 0.89 35.34
N LEU A 386 -8.20 1.37 34.99
CA LEU A 386 -6.95 1.04 35.67
C LEU A 386 -6.71 1.91 36.90
#